data_AF-A0A2D9DEW3-F1
#
_entry.id   AF-A0A2D9DEW3-F1
#
_cell.length_a   1.000
_cell.length_b   1.000
_cell.length_c   1.000
_cell.angle_alpha   90.00
_cell.angle_beta   90.00
_cell.angle_gamma   90.00
#
_symmetry.space_group_name_H-M   'P 1'
#
loop_
_entity.id
_entity.type
_entity.pdbx_description
1 polymer ?
#
loop_
_entity_poly.entity_id
_entity_poly.type
_entity_poly.pdbx_seq_one_letter_code
_entity_poly.pdbx_strand_id
1 'polypeptide(L)'
;MRELLKDQDEWLNELEAMKQRSHHYMVLDTRDIKKEDLRRLELSINILSVCHTLAIANAMLKKLGVSKEFDFSIMLETMNAVLNAKSLTDDSLEKYHQFIKEYSRIKNGLELIDMNVGDICIDSDIDLLMIGFNLEEVEKIYNWSSEKIGIEHYFDIQEEYKGGKISFNKFIAETKQILTAILANPLNNH
;
A
#
# COMPACT_ATOMS: atom_id res chain seq x y z
N MET A 1 -39.14 1.38 -6.14
CA MET A 1 -39.24 0.24 -5.19
C MET A 1 -39.18 -1.11 -5.89
N ARG A 2 -39.92 -1.36 -6.99
CA ARG A 2 -39.78 -2.58 -7.81
C ARG A 2 -38.45 -2.68 -8.58
N GLU A 3 -37.84 -1.56 -8.97
CA GLU A 3 -36.53 -1.54 -9.65
C GLU A 3 -35.37 -1.81 -8.68
N LEU A 4 -35.40 -1.24 -7.47
CA LEU A 4 -34.42 -1.52 -6.41
C LEU A 4 -34.39 -2.98 -5.95
N LEU A 5 -35.52 -3.69 -6.03
CA LEU A 5 -35.60 -5.12 -5.71
C LEU A 5 -35.08 -6.00 -6.87
N LYS A 6 -35.21 -5.54 -8.11
CA LYS A 6 -34.63 -6.23 -9.29
C LYS A 6 -33.11 -6.22 -9.25
N ASP A 7 -32.50 -5.08 -8.92
CA ASP A 7 -31.04 -4.94 -8.81
C ASP A 7 -30.45 -5.88 -7.75
N GLN A 8 -31.19 -6.14 -6.67
CA GLN A 8 -30.74 -7.00 -5.57
C GLN A 8 -30.77 -8.49 -5.95
N ASP A 9 -31.80 -8.93 -6.66
CA ASP A 9 -31.92 -10.30 -7.17
C ASP A 9 -30.93 -10.57 -8.32
N GLU A 10 -30.67 -9.59 -9.18
CA GLU A 10 -29.65 -9.67 -10.23
C GLU A 10 -28.25 -9.81 -9.64
N TRP A 11 -27.94 -8.99 -8.62
CA TRP A 11 -26.67 -9.05 -7.90
C TRP A 11 -26.47 -10.39 -7.18
N LEU A 12 -27.50 -10.92 -6.51
CA LEU A 12 -27.43 -12.24 -5.85
C LEU A 12 -27.20 -13.39 -6.83
N ASN A 13 -27.86 -13.35 -7.99
CA ASN A 13 -27.68 -14.35 -9.04
C ASN A 13 -26.28 -14.26 -9.68
N GLU A 14 -25.75 -13.06 -9.85
CA GLU A 14 -24.40 -12.85 -10.37
C GLU A 14 -23.33 -13.32 -9.36
N LEU A 15 -23.55 -13.09 -8.06
CA LEU A 15 -22.69 -13.55 -6.99
C LEU A 15 -22.65 -15.09 -6.89
N GLU A 16 -23.80 -15.76 -7.05
CA GLU A 16 -23.84 -17.23 -7.11
C GLU A 16 -23.19 -17.78 -8.39
N ALA A 17 -23.39 -17.12 -9.53
CA ALA A 17 -22.69 -17.48 -10.76
C ALA A 17 -21.17 -17.31 -10.63
N MET A 18 -20.70 -16.29 -9.89
CA MET A 18 -19.28 -16.08 -9.58
C MET A 18 -18.73 -17.17 -8.65
N LYS A 19 -19.48 -17.61 -7.63
CA LYS A 19 -19.08 -18.73 -6.76
C LYS A 19 -18.91 -20.05 -7.52
N GLN A 20 -19.76 -20.31 -8.52
CA GLN A 20 -19.60 -21.49 -9.39
C GLN A 20 -18.40 -21.39 -10.35
N ARG A 21 -17.89 -20.18 -10.57
CA ARG A 21 -16.66 -19.89 -11.35
C ARG A 21 -15.48 -19.51 -10.45
N SER A 22 -15.44 -20.04 -9.22
CA SER A 22 -14.50 -19.70 -8.14
C SER A 22 -13.01 -19.70 -8.49
N HIS A 23 -12.63 -20.29 -9.63
CA HIS A 23 -11.26 -20.32 -10.11
C HIS A 23 -10.85 -19.04 -10.87
N HIS A 24 -11.79 -18.15 -11.20
CA HIS A 24 -11.55 -16.89 -11.94
C HIS A 24 -11.81 -15.62 -11.12
N TYR A 25 -12.54 -15.71 -10.01
CA TYR A 25 -12.88 -14.56 -9.17
C TYR A 25 -12.76 -14.94 -7.70
N MET A 26 -12.07 -14.11 -6.91
CA MET A 26 -12.05 -14.21 -5.45
C MET A 26 -13.35 -13.62 -4.91
N VAL A 27 -14.34 -14.47 -4.61
CA VAL A 27 -15.57 -14.04 -3.91
C VAL A 27 -15.29 -14.06 -2.41
N LEU A 28 -15.16 -12.89 -1.80
CA LEU A 28 -15.04 -12.76 -0.34
C LEU A 28 -16.41 -12.73 0.30
N ASP A 29 -16.68 -13.70 1.18
CA ASP A 29 -17.83 -13.66 2.08
C ASP A 29 -17.51 -12.73 3.25
N THR A 30 -18.06 -11.51 3.22
CA THR A 30 -17.73 -10.43 4.18
C THR A 30 -18.55 -10.49 5.47
N ARG A 31 -19.44 -11.47 5.64
CA ARG A 31 -20.43 -11.52 6.73
C ARG A 31 -19.82 -11.62 8.13
N ASP A 32 -18.62 -12.20 8.25
CA ASP A 32 -17.89 -12.35 9.52
C ASP A 32 -16.56 -11.57 9.55
N ILE A 33 -16.31 -10.69 8.57
CA ILE A 33 -15.03 -9.97 8.45
C ILE A 33 -15.10 -8.63 9.22
N LYS A 34 -14.15 -8.38 10.13
CA LYS A 34 -14.05 -7.09 10.82
C LYS A 34 -13.59 -5.99 9.87
N LYS A 35 -13.94 -4.73 10.13
CA LYS A 35 -13.50 -3.55 9.33
C LYS A 35 -11.97 -3.53 9.13
N GLU A 36 -11.20 -3.84 10.17
CA GLU A 36 -9.73 -3.91 10.11
C GLU A 36 -9.23 -4.99 9.16
N ASP A 37 -9.88 -6.16 9.14
CA ASP A 37 -9.50 -7.27 8.27
C ASP A 37 -9.79 -6.94 6.80
N LEU A 38 -10.87 -6.19 6.52
CA LEU A 38 -11.13 -5.63 5.18
C LEU A 38 -10.04 -4.64 4.77
N ARG A 39 -9.63 -3.72 5.66
CA ARG A 39 -8.58 -2.74 5.35
C ARG A 39 -7.24 -3.43 5.07
N ARG A 40 -6.84 -4.42 5.87
CA ARG A 40 -5.61 -5.20 5.62
C ARG A 40 -5.66 -5.92 4.29
N LEU A 41 -6.83 -6.45 3.92
CA LEU A 41 -7.03 -7.09 2.62
C LEU A 41 -6.91 -6.09 1.46
N GLU A 42 -7.51 -4.91 1.57
CA GLU A 42 -7.37 -3.83 0.58
C GLU A 42 -5.90 -3.44 0.37
N LEU A 43 -5.15 -3.24 1.46
CA LEU A 43 -3.72 -2.92 1.41
C LEU A 43 -2.91 -4.08 0.80
N SER A 44 -3.30 -5.32 1.06
CA SER A 44 -2.65 -6.50 0.46
C SER A 44 -2.93 -6.61 -1.05
N ILE A 45 -4.14 -6.25 -1.49
CA ILE A 45 -4.49 -6.15 -2.91
C ILE A 45 -3.68 -5.03 -3.60
N ASN A 46 -3.47 -3.90 -2.93
CA ASN A 46 -2.59 -2.83 -3.43
C ASN A 46 -1.15 -3.36 -3.65
N ILE A 47 -0.59 -4.09 -2.68
CA ILE A 47 0.74 -4.73 -2.81
C ILE A 47 0.78 -5.70 -4.01
N LEU A 48 -0.22 -6.59 -4.12
CA LEU A 48 -0.32 -7.54 -5.23
C LEU A 48 -0.38 -6.84 -6.60
N SER A 49 -1.10 -5.72 -6.67
CA SER A 49 -1.22 -4.93 -7.89
C SER A 49 0.13 -4.34 -8.31
N VAL A 50 0.92 -3.84 -7.35
CA VAL A 50 2.29 -3.37 -7.60
C VAL A 50 3.18 -4.50 -8.10
N CYS A 51 3.15 -5.67 -7.44
CA CYS A 51 3.91 -6.84 -7.86
C CYS A 51 3.55 -7.29 -9.28
N HIS A 52 2.27 -7.31 -9.61
CA HIS A 52 1.80 -7.68 -10.96
C HIS A 52 2.37 -6.74 -12.02
N THR A 53 2.32 -5.43 -11.78
CA THR A 53 2.85 -4.41 -12.68
C THR A 53 4.35 -4.53 -12.88
N LEU A 54 5.09 -4.79 -11.80
CA LEU A 54 6.53 -5.00 -11.90
C LEU A 54 6.90 -6.31 -12.59
N ALA A 55 6.06 -7.35 -12.48
CA ALA A 55 6.25 -8.58 -13.24
C ALA A 55 6.08 -8.34 -14.75
N ILE A 56 5.11 -7.50 -15.15
CA ILE A 56 4.95 -7.04 -16.53
C ILE A 56 6.20 -6.26 -16.97
N ALA A 57 6.68 -5.33 -16.14
CA ALA A 57 7.90 -4.57 -16.41
C ALA A 57 9.13 -5.49 -16.58
N ASN A 58 9.31 -6.49 -15.71
CA ASN A 58 10.37 -7.50 -15.83
C ASN A 58 10.31 -8.24 -17.17
N ALA A 59 9.11 -8.69 -17.58
CA ALA A 59 8.94 -9.38 -18.85
C ALA A 59 9.30 -8.50 -20.06
N MET A 60 9.06 -7.20 -19.97
CA MET A 60 9.40 -6.23 -21.01
C MET A 60 10.90 -5.92 -21.03
N LEU A 61 11.49 -5.65 -19.88
CA LEU A 61 12.94 -5.43 -19.73
C LEU A 61 13.73 -6.63 -20.29
N LYS A 62 13.26 -7.85 -20.01
CA LYS A 62 13.83 -9.08 -20.56
C LYS A 62 13.77 -9.14 -22.09
N LYS A 63 12.65 -8.73 -22.70
CA LYS A 63 12.53 -8.63 -24.17
C LYS A 63 13.50 -7.62 -24.77
N LEU A 64 13.85 -6.56 -24.03
CA LEU A 64 14.82 -5.55 -24.41
C LEU A 64 16.28 -5.95 -24.12
N GLY A 65 16.52 -7.16 -23.60
CA GLY A 65 17.86 -7.64 -23.25
C GLY A 65 18.43 -7.06 -21.95
N VAL A 66 17.60 -6.41 -21.13
CA VAL A 66 17.99 -5.93 -19.79
C VAL A 66 17.92 -7.12 -18.82
N SER A 67 19.05 -7.43 -18.18
CA SER A 67 19.18 -8.59 -17.29
C SER A 67 18.75 -8.32 -15.84
N LYS A 68 18.53 -7.06 -15.45
CA LYS A 68 18.09 -6.71 -14.10
C LYS A 68 16.59 -7.01 -13.97
N GLU A 69 16.24 -7.91 -13.07
CA GLU A 69 14.85 -8.24 -12.70
C GLU A 69 14.57 -7.71 -11.28
N PHE A 70 13.33 -7.28 -11.04
CA PHE A 70 12.85 -6.97 -9.71
C PHE A 70 12.71 -8.24 -8.86
N ASP A 71 13.23 -8.18 -7.64
CA ASP A 71 13.00 -9.17 -6.61
C ASP A 71 11.73 -8.81 -5.82
N PHE A 72 10.74 -9.71 -5.83
CA PHE A 72 9.46 -9.54 -5.14
C PHE A 72 9.48 -10.04 -3.69
N SER A 73 10.58 -10.65 -3.23
CA SER A 73 10.66 -11.28 -1.91
C SER A 73 10.26 -10.34 -0.79
N ILE A 74 10.74 -9.09 -0.84
CA ILE A 74 10.41 -8.11 0.19
C ILE A 74 8.94 -7.67 0.15
N MET A 75 8.32 -7.60 -1.03
CA MET A 75 6.90 -7.26 -1.15
C MET A 75 6.00 -8.38 -0.63
N LEU A 76 6.40 -9.65 -0.80
CA LEU A 76 5.70 -10.79 -0.19
C LEU A 76 5.82 -10.75 1.34
N GLU A 77 6.98 -10.37 1.87
CA GLU A 77 7.18 -10.18 3.31
C GLU A 77 6.31 -9.02 3.84
N THR A 78 6.28 -7.88 3.14
CA THR A 78 5.38 -6.74 3.43
C THR A 78 3.92 -7.16 3.42
N MET A 79 3.46 -7.90 2.40
CA MET A 79 2.08 -8.38 2.32
C MET A 79 1.75 -9.30 3.51
N ASN A 80 2.65 -10.22 3.84
CA ASN A 80 2.47 -11.10 4.99
C ASN A 80 2.45 -10.32 6.31
N ALA A 81 3.27 -9.29 6.45
CA ALA A 81 3.29 -8.40 7.61
C ALA A 81 1.96 -7.65 7.77
N VAL A 82 1.42 -7.07 6.68
CA VAL A 82 0.10 -6.41 6.64
C VAL A 82 -1.02 -7.36 7.03
N LEU A 83 -1.10 -8.54 6.41
CA LEU A 83 -2.16 -9.54 6.68
C LEU A 83 -2.14 -10.01 8.14
N ASN A 84 -0.97 -10.10 8.75
CA ASN A 84 -0.80 -10.59 10.12
C ASN A 84 -0.68 -9.49 11.18
N ALA A 85 -0.87 -8.21 10.81
CA ALA A 85 -0.69 -7.06 11.70
C ALA A 85 0.67 -7.07 12.44
N LYS A 86 1.75 -7.31 11.69
CA LYS A 86 3.13 -7.29 12.19
C LYS A 86 3.91 -6.18 11.50
N SER A 87 4.91 -5.65 12.20
CA SER A 87 5.93 -4.79 11.59
C SER A 87 7.04 -5.63 10.95
N LEU A 88 7.78 -5.01 10.04
CA LEU A 88 9.03 -5.59 9.54
C LEU A 88 10.13 -5.49 10.61
N THR A 89 11.16 -6.32 10.45
CA THR A 89 12.44 -6.11 11.15
C THR A 89 13.17 -4.90 10.57
N ASP A 90 14.11 -4.30 11.29
CA ASP A 90 14.87 -3.15 10.77
C ASP A 90 15.58 -3.46 9.44
N ASP A 91 16.19 -4.64 9.32
CA ASP A 91 16.84 -5.10 8.08
C ASP A 91 15.84 -5.24 6.92
N SER A 92 14.67 -5.83 7.19
CA SER A 92 13.61 -5.98 6.19
C SER A 92 13.00 -4.63 5.81
N LEU A 93 12.85 -3.72 6.78
CA LEU A 93 12.35 -2.37 6.56
C LEU A 93 13.29 -1.58 5.65
N GLU A 94 14.60 -1.69 5.86
CA GLU A 94 15.58 -1.05 4.98
C GLU A 94 15.48 -1.61 3.55
N LYS A 95 15.40 -2.93 3.39
CA LYS A 95 15.20 -3.57 2.07
C LYS A 95 13.92 -3.10 1.40
N TYR A 96 12.84 -2.98 2.17
CA TYR A 96 11.55 -2.48 1.66
C TYR A 96 11.70 -1.05 1.15
N HIS A 97 12.31 -0.15 1.91
CA HIS A 97 12.51 1.23 1.46
C HIS A 97 13.51 1.36 0.31
N GLN A 98 14.52 0.48 0.22
CA GLN A 98 15.38 0.38 -0.96
C GLN A 98 14.56 -0.04 -2.19
N PHE A 99 13.69 -1.03 -2.06
CA PHE A 99 12.76 -1.46 -3.11
C PHE A 99 11.84 -0.32 -3.56
N ILE A 100 11.23 0.43 -2.63
CA ILE A 100 10.40 1.60 -2.95
C ILE A 100 11.16 2.62 -3.81
N LYS A 101 12.43 2.91 -3.46
CA LYS A 101 13.27 3.84 -4.22
C LYS A 101 13.57 3.32 -5.63
N GLU A 102 13.89 2.04 -5.78
CA GLU A 102 14.09 1.44 -7.09
C GLU A 102 12.81 1.44 -7.93
N TYR A 103 11.67 1.10 -7.32
CA TYR A 103 10.35 1.14 -7.92
C TYR A 103 10.00 2.53 -8.45
N SER A 104 10.13 3.59 -7.63
CA SER A 104 9.82 4.96 -8.06
C SER A 104 10.67 5.41 -9.24
N ARG A 105 11.95 5.03 -9.29
CA ARG A 105 12.83 5.37 -10.44
C ARG A 105 12.36 4.70 -11.73
N ILE A 106 11.88 3.47 -11.65
CA ILE A 106 11.44 2.72 -12.84
C ILE A 106 10.03 3.11 -13.25
N LYS A 107 9.13 3.41 -12.31
CA LYS A 107 7.82 4.00 -12.62
C LYS A 107 7.99 5.26 -13.48
N ASN A 108 8.82 6.20 -13.04
CA ASN A 108 9.13 7.41 -13.81
C ASN A 108 9.74 7.08 -15.19
N GLY A 109 10.58 6.05 -15.28
CA GLY A 109 11.15 5.58 -16.54
C GLY A 109 10.12 4.97 -17.50
N LEU A 110 9.14 4.24 -16.98
CA LEU A 110 8.06 3.62 -17.76
C LEU A 110 7.03 4.67 -18.23
N GLU A 111 6.73 5.67 -17.39
CA GLU A 111 5.88 6.81 -17.77
C GLU A 111 6.49 7.60 -18.95
N LEU A 112 7.81 7.75 -18.98
CA LEU A 112 8.52 8.46 -20.06
C LEU A 112 8.44 7.76 -21.43
N ILE A 113 8.11 6.47 -21.47
CA ILE A 113 7.95 5.70 -22.71
C ILE A 113 6.47 5.43 -23.06
N ASP A 114 5.56 6.26 -22.51
CA ASP A 114 4.10 6.21 -22.71
C ASP A 114 3.49 4.83 -22.42
N MET A 115 4.15 4.08 -21.53
CA MET A 115 3.61 2.84 -21.02
C MET A 115 2.69 3.18 -19.87
N ASN A 116 1.39 3.06 -20.12
CA ASN A 116 0.38 3.26 -19.10
C ASN A 116 0.42 2.09 -18.10
N VAL A 117 1.38 2.12 -17.17
CA VAL A 117 1.49 1.18 -16.05
C VAL A 117 0.45 1.47 -14.94
N GLY A 118 -0.47 2.41 -15.18
CA GLY A 118 -1.51 2.85 -14.25
C GLY A 118 -0.97 3.70 -13.11
N ASP A 119 -1.88 4.39 -12.40
CA ASP A 119 -1.61 5.10 -11.14
C ASP A 119 -1.37 4.12 -9.98
N ILE A 120 -0.49 3.14 -10.20
CA ILE A 120 -0.13 2.21 -9.16
C ILE A 120 0.87 2.93 -8.26
N CYS A 121 0.45 3.10 -7.03
CA CYS A 121 1.20 3.69 -5.94
C CYS A 121 1.05 2.73 -4.76
N ILE A 122 2.14 2.52 -4.01
CA ILE A 122 2.04 1.84 -2.73
C ILE A 122 1.34 2.81 -1.80
N ASP A 123 0.21 2.39 -1.25
CA ASP A 123 -0.57 3.20 -0.31
C ASP A 123 0.33 3.62 0.85
N SER A 124 0.30 4.91 1.21
CA SER A 124 1.07 5.44 2.33
C SER A 124 0.75 4.73 3.64
N ASP A 125 -0.45 4.18 3.79
CA ASP A 125 -0.82 3.33 4.92
C ASP A 125 0.15 2.15 5.07
N ILE A 126 0.54 1.51 3.97
CA ILE A 126 1.50 0.39 4.00
C ILE A 126 2.85 0.87 4.52
N ASP A 127 3.33 2.03 4.07
CA ASP A 127 4.60 2.62 4.53
C ASP A 127 4.58 2.84 6.04
N LEU A 128 3.50 3.44 6.55
CA LEU A 128 3.32 3.71 7.98
C LEU A 128 3.21 2.41 8.80
N LEU A 129 2.51 1.40 8.29
CA LEU A 129 2.45 0.08 8.92
C LEU A 129 3.83 -0.56 9.03
N MET A 130 4.65 -0.47 7.97
CA MET A 130 5.99 -1.06 7.96
C MET A 130 6.94 -0.34 8.92
N ILE A 131 6.81 0.98 9.08
CA ILE A 131 7.58 1.80 10.03
C ILE A 131 7.24 1.44 11.50
N GLY A 132 6.06 0.87 11.73
CA GLY A 132 5.66 0.29 13.02
C GLY A 132 4.38 0.86 13.63
N PHE A 133 3.60 1.65 12.87
CA PHE A 133 2.29 2.12 13.31
C PHE A 133 1.23 1.04 13.05
N ASN A 134 0.17 1.00 13.85
CA ASN A 134 -0.98 0.13 13.60
C ASN A 134 -2.10 0.89 12.85
N LEU A 135 -3.12 0.16 12.36
CA LEU A 135 -4.21 0.77 11.57
C LEU A 135 -5.00 1.85 12.34
N GLU A 136 -5.17 1.69 13.66
CA GLU A 136 -5.87 2.69 14.48
C GLU A 136 -5.04 3.97 14.60
N GLU A 137 -3.72 3.84 14.76
CA GLU A 137 -2.79 4.97 14.77
C GLU A 137 -2.74 5.67 13.41
N VAL A 138 -2.71 4.91 12.32
CA VAL A 138 -2.77 5.44 10.95
C VAL A 138 -4.07 6.23 10.73
N GLU A 139 -5.23 5.66 11.10
CA GLU A 139 -6.53 6.35 11.01
C GLU A 139 -6.54 7.63 11.86
N LYS A 140 -5.93 7.62 13.05
CA LYS A 140 -5.77 8.83 13.87
C LYS A 140 -4.89 9.87 13.19
N ILE A 141 -3.75 9.50 12.60
CA ILE A 141 -2.84 10.41 11.90
C ILE A 141 -3.58 11.15 10.76
N TYR A 142 -4.41 10.45 9.98
CA TYR A 142 -5.21 11.07 8.92
C TYR A 142 -6.39 11.89 9.45
N ASN A 143 -7.09 11.43 10.49
CA ASN A 143 -8.23 12.16 11.07
C ASN A 143 -7.79 13.42 11.80
N TRP A 144 -6.58 13.44 12.34
CA TRP A 144 -5.96 14.64 12.92
C TRP A 144 -5.64 15.71 11.88
N SER A 145 -5.59 15.32 10.61
CA SER A 145 -5.25 16.18 9.50
C SER A 145 -6.45 16.96 8.95
N SER A 146 -7.37 17.45 9.80
CA SER A 146 -8.38 18.44 9.37
C SER A 146 -7.74 19.68 8.71
N GLU A 147 -6.45 19.91 8.96
CA GLU A 147 -5.59 20.90 8.27
C GLU A 147 -4.49 20.30 7.36
N LYS A 148 -4.39 18.97 7.19
CA LYS A 148 -3.36 18.26 6.38
C LYS A 148 -1.88 18.45 6.74
N ILE A 149 -1.52 19.39 7.63
CA ILE A 149 -0.13 19.75 7.96
C ILE A 149 0.73 18.57 8.49
N GLY A 150 0.14 17.67 9.29
CA GLY A 150 0.90 16.58 9.92
C GLY A 150 1.40 15.50 8.95
N ILE A 151 0.58 15.13 7.97
CA ILE A 151 0.96 14.15 6.94
C ILE A 151 1.84 14.80 5.86
N GLU A 152 1.70 16.11 5.63
CA GLU A 152 2.57 16.89 4.74
C GLU A 152 4.04 16.82 5.17
N HIS A 153 4.33 16.97 6.48
CA HIS A 153 5.70 16.82 6.99
C HIS A 153 6.28 15.41 6.80
N TYR A 154 5.43 14.38 6.91
CA TYR A 154 5.85 13.02 6.57
C TYR A 154 6.19 12.91 5.07
N PHE A 155 5.36 13.48 4.18
CA PHE A 155 5.64 13.49 2.75
C PHE A 155 6.92 14.26 2.41
N ASP A 156 7.16 15.41 3.04
CA ASP A 156 8.40 16.19 2.86
C ASP A 156 9.64 15.34 3.18
N ILE A 157 9.65 14.67 4.34
CA ILE A 157 10.76 13.81 4.76
C ILE A 157 10.90 12.59 3.84
N GLN A 158 9.77 12.04 3.38
CA GLN A 158 9.78 10.94 2.41
C GLN A 158 10.39 11.39 1.07
N GLU A 159 10.11 12.60 0.61
CA GLU A 159 10.72 13.19 -0.59
C GLU A 159 12.23 13.42 -0.39
N GLU A 160 12.65 13.94 0.76
CA GLU A 160 14.07 14.10 1.07
C GLU A 160 14.81 12.75 1.06
N TYR A 161 14.21 11.71 1.63
CA TYR A 161 14.77 10.36 1.64
C TYR A 161 14.82 9.75 0.24
N LYS A 162 13.73 9.84 -0.53
CA LYS A 162 13.66 9.38 -1.93
C LYS A 162 14.69 10.11 -2.80
N GLY A 163 14.87 11.41 -2.58
CA GLY A 163 15.89 12.25 -3.23
C GLY A 163 17.32 12.04 -2.74
N GLY A 164 17.54 11.22 -1.71
CA GLY A 164 18.87 10.91 -1.18
C GLY A 164 19.52 12.00 -0.33
N LYS A 165 18.74 12.98 0.15
CA LYS A 165 19.22 14.07 1.03
C LYS A 165 19.46 13.59 2.47
N ILE A 166 18.72 12.58 2.90
CA ILE A 166 18.83 11.98 4.24
C ILE A 166 19.06 10.47 4.16
N SER A 167 19.70 9.91 5.19
CA SER A 167 19.91 8.46 5.33
C SER A 167 18.64 7.75 5.78
N PHE A 168 18.58 6.43 5.57
CA PHE A 168 17.47 5.59 6.04
C PHE A 168 17.23 5.72 7.56
N ASN A 169 18.30 5.65 8.37
CA ASN A 169 18.18 5.80 9.82
C ASN A 169 17.62 7.16 10.23
N LYS A 170 18.02 8.23 9.53
CA LYS A 170 17.51 9.59 9.78
C LYS A 170 16.03 9.69 9.38
N PHE A 171 15.67 9.16 8.22
CA PHE A 171 14.29 9.06 7.76
C PHE A 171 13.39 8.38 8.80
N ILE A 172 13.74 7.16 9.24
CA ILE A 172 12.95 6.42 10.24
C ILE A 172 12.83 7.17 11.56
N ALA A 173 13.93 7.77 12.04
CA ALA A 173 13.94 8.51 13.30
C ALA A 173 13.03 9.75 13.25
N GLU A 174 13.14 10.57 12.21
CA GLU A 174 12.35 11.80 12.07
C GLU A 174 10.88 11.50 11.80
N THR A 175 10.57 10.50 10.97
CA THR A 175 9.19 10.05 10.74
C THR A 175 8.55 9.56 12.04
N LYS A 176 9.24 8.70 12.81
CA LYS A 176 8.71 8.23 14.10
C LYS A 176 8.49 9.38 15.08
N GLN A 177 9.42 10.33 15.14
CA GLN A 177 9.31 11.50 16.02
C GLN A 177 8.07 12.34 15.70
N ILE A 178 7.84 12.68 14.43
CA ILE A 178 6.74 13.54 14.01
C ILE A 178 5.39 12.84 14.21
N LEU A 179 5.27 11.60 13.75
CA LEU A 179 4.01 10.86 13.84
C LEU A 179 3.66 10.52 15.30
N THR A 180 4.65 10.24 16.15
CA THR A 180 4.40 10.06 17.59
C THR A 180 3.97 11.37 18.24
N ALA A 181 4.53 12.52 17.85
CA ALA A 181 4.12 13.82 18.37
C ALA A 181 2.67 14.16 17.99
N ILE A 182 2.25 13.81 16.78
CA ILE A 182 0.86 13.91 16.31
C ILE A 182 -0.06 13.05 17.19
N LEU A 183 0.31 11.79 17.42
CA LEU A 183 -0.49 10.88 18.24
C LEU A 183 -0.55 11.28 19.72
N ALA A 184 0.50 11.93 20.25
CA ALA A 184 0.61 12.31 21.66
C ALA A 184 -0.15 13.60 22.03
N ASN A 185 -0.45 14.45 21.06
CA ASN A 185 -1.14 15.72 21.30
C ASN A 185 -2.55 15.74 20.70
N PRO A 186 -3.46 14.79 20.96
CA PRO A 186 -4.81 14.85 20.38
C PRO A 186 -5.47 16.17 20.81
N LEU A 187 -5.68 17.09 19.88
CA LEU A 187 -6.28 18.41 20.13
C LEU A 187 -7.67 18.08 20.66
N ASN A 188 -7.97 18.59 21.86
CA ASN A 188 -9.25 18.39 22.51
C ASN A 188 -10.37 18.66 21.50
N ASN A 189 -11.15 17.62 21.18
CA ASN A 189 -12.35 17.74 20.38
C ASN A 189 -13.30 18.73 21.08
N HIS A 190 -13.41 19.93 20.51
CA HIS A 190 -14.52 20.86 20.75
C HIS A 190 -15.11 21.23 19.40
#